data_AF-A0A6N6JQF3-F1
#
_entry.id   AF-A0A6N6JQF3-F1
#
_cell.length_a   1.000
_cell.length_b   1.000
_cell.length_c   1.000
_cell.angle_alpha   90.00
_cell.angle_beta   90.00
_cell.angle_gamma   90.00
#
_symmetry.space_group_name_H-M   'P 1'
#
loop_
_entity.id
_entity.type
_entity.pdbx_description
1 polymer ?
#
loop_
_entity_poly.entity_id
_entity_poly.type
_entity_poly.pdbx_seq_one_letter_code
_entity_poly.pdbx_strand_id
1 'polypeptide(L)' 'MKAGHIELPVSDPVRSMKFYTEVLGFKLDVNQDNRFIWLTSNGYTLLLRPGKPATGDFSASPNLCLYVADVAGA' A
#
# COMPACT_ATOMS: atom_id res chain seq x y z
N MET A 1 20.07 -4.06 2.64
CA MET A 1 19.20 -3.97 1.44
C MET A 1 18.10 -2.97 1.73
N LYS A 2 17.98 -1.88 0.96
CA LYS A 2 16.74 -1.09 0.92
C LYS A 2 15.81 -1.82 -0.04
N ALA A 3 14.60 -2.18 0.39
CA ALA A 3 13.58 -2.62 -0.56
C ALA A 3 13.32 -1.46 -1.54
N GLY A 4 13.34 -1.71 -2.85
CA GLY A 4 13.09 -0.66 -3.85
C GLY A 4 11.68 -0.08 -3.70
N HIS A 5 10.69 -0.97 -3.61
CA HIS A 5 9.28 -0.69 -3.33
C HIS A 5 8.53 -2.02 -3.10
N ILE A 6 7.29 -1.96 -2.62
CA ILE A 6 6.38 -3.11 -2.49
C ILE A 6 5.25 -2.93 -3.49
N GLU A 7 4.95 -3.97 -4.27
CA GLU A 7 3.85 -3.97 -5.22
C GLU A 7 2.63 -4.69 -4.67
N LEU A 8 1.49 -4.01 -4.68
CA LEU A 8 0.21 -4.56 -4.25
C LEU A 8 -0.73 -4.68 -5.46
N PRO A 9 -1.03 -5.90 -5.94
CA PRO A 9 -2.07 -6.10 -6.93
C PRO A 9 -3.45 -5.86 -6.30
N VAL A 10 -4.19 -4.91 -6.86
CA VAL A 10 -5.52 -4.50 -6.38
C VAL A 10 -6.52 -4.47 -7.53
N SER A 11 -7.80 -4.70 -7.21
CA SER A 11 -8.87 -4.69 -8.21
C SER A 11 -9.21 -3.28 -8.70
N ASP A 12 -9.00 -2.27 -7.87
CA ASP A 12 -9.26 -0.85 -8.18
C ASP A 12 -8.17 0.03 -7.53
N PRO A 13 -7.15 0.46 -8.31
CA PRO A 13 -6.05 1.27 -7.80
C PRO A 13 -6.48 2.63 -7.23
N VAL A 14 -7.53 3.27 -7.77
CA VAL A 14 -7.99 4.58 -7.30
C VAL A 14 -8.72 4.45 -5.97
N ARG A 15 -9.58 3.43 -5.84
CA ARG A 15 -10.24 3.16 -4.56
C ARG A 15 -9.23 2.75 -3.49
N SER A 16 -8.26 1.91 -3.84
CA SER A 16 -7.18 1.53 -2.92
C SER A 16 -6.32 2.73 -2.53
N MET A 17 -5.97 3.62 -3.48
CA MET A 17 -5.23 4.85 -3.20
C MET A 17 -5.88 5.64 -2.07
N LYS A 18 -7.20 5.88 -2.14
CA LYS A 18 -7.94 6.62 -1.10
C LYS A 18 -7.79 5.98 0.27
N PHE A 19 -7.89 4.65 0.37
CA PHE A 19 -7.66 3.97 1.64
C PHE A 19 -6.24 4.21 2.18
N TYR A 20 -5.22 4.00 1.35
CA TYR A 20 -3.83 4.16 1.80
C TYR A 20 -3.49 5.63 2.13
N THR A 21 -4.09 6.61 1.45
CA THR A 21 -3.83 8.03 1.73
C THR A 21 -4.69 8.61 2.85
N GLU A 22 -5.99 8.35 2.85
CA GLU A 22 -6.95 8.99 3.76
C GLU A 22 -7.06 8.24 5.10
N VAL A 23 -6.85 6.92 5.11
CA VAL A 23 -6.95 6.10 6.33
C VAL A 23 -5.58 5.83 6.92
N LEU A 24 -4.61 5.43 6.11
CA LEU A 24 -3.27 5.05 6.56
C LEU A 24 -2.24 6.18 6.49
N GLY A 25 -2.59 7.33 5.91
CA GLY A 25 -1.73 8.52 5.89
C GLY A 25 -0.54 8.46 4.92
N PHE A 26 -0.55 7.55 3.93
CA PHE A 26 0.43 7.60 2.84
C PHE A 26 0.24 8.86 2.00
N LYS A 27 1.31 9.29 1.33
CA LYS A 27 1.29 10.39 0.38
C LYS A 27 1.22 9.83 -1.04
N LEU A 28 0.42 10.47 -1.88
CA LEU A 28 0.42 10.21 -3.31
C LEU A 28 1.62 10.90 -3.96
N ASP A 29 2.48 10.13 -4.63
CA ASP A 29 3.61 10.66 -5.39
C ASP A 29 3.30 10.76 -6.88
N VAL A 30 2.81 9.66 -7.47
CA VAL A 30 2.53 9.57 -8.90
C VAL A 30 1.25 8.77 -9.14
N ASN A 31 0.33 9.34 -9.93
CA ASN A 31 -0.80 8.62 -10.50
C ASN A 31 -0.60 8.50 -12.01
N GLN A 32 -0.34 7.28 -12.49
CA GLN A 32 -0.22 7.00 -13.92
C GLN A 32 -1.52 6.36 -14.41
N ASP A 33 -2.33 7.16 -15.09
CA ASP A 33 -3.56 6.74 -15.77
C ASP A 33 -4.55 6.00 -14.85
N ASN A 34 -4.63 6.37 -13.57
CA ASN A 34 -5.48 5.71 -12.57
C ASN A 34 -5.24 4.20 -12.41
N ARG A 35 -4.10 3.70 -12.93
CA ARG A 35 -3.75 2.28 -12.95
C ARG A 35 -2.56 1.97 -12.07
N PHE A 36 -1.51 2.79 -12.16
CA PHE A 36 -0.31 2.62 -11.36
C PHE A 36 -0.17 3.79 -10.41
N ILE A 37 -0.44 3.54 -9.14
CA ILE A 37 -0.44 4.55 -8.09
C ILE A 37 0.78 4.33 -7.18
N TRP A 38 1.67 5.30 -7.18
CA TRP A 38 2.86 5.29 -6.34
C TRP A 38 2.61 6.11 -5.08
N LEU A 39 2.86 5.49 -3.93
CA LEU A 39 2.64 6.06 -2.63
C LEU A 39 3.90 5.97 -1.77
N THR A 40 4.14 6.96 -0.91
CA THR A 40 5.21 6.91 0.08
C THR A 40 4.74 7.25 1.49
N SER A 41 5.40 6.65 2.48
CA SER A 41 5.28 7.01 3.88
C SER A 41 6.55 6.62 4.62
N ASN A 42 7.16 7.54 5.39
CA ASN A 42 8.33 7.27 6.25
C ASN A 42 9.46 6.45 5.61
N GLY A 43 9.74 6.68 4.31
CA GLY A 43 10.78 5.97 3.56
C GLY A 43 10.36 4.62 2.95
N TYR A 44 9.11 4.19 3.14
CA TYR A 44 8.49 3.08 2.42
C TYR A 44 7.86 3.57 1.12
N THR A 45 8.02 2.79 0.06
CA THR A 45 7.40 3.03 -1.26
C THR A 45 6.47 1.88 -1.59
N LEU A 46 5.22 2.20 -1.92
CA LEU A 46 4.21 1.26 -2.39
C LEU A 46 3.84 1.58 -3.84
N LEU A 47 3.63 0.54 -4.64
CA LEU A 47 2.97 0.61 -5.94
C LEU A 47 1.66 -0.17 -5.86
N LEU A 48 0.53 0.53 -6.01
CA LEU A 48 -0.76 -0.09 -6.28
C LEU A 48 -0.89 -0.28 -7.79
N ARG A 49 -1.10 -1.52 -8.22
CA ARG A 49 -1.26 -1.85 -9.64
C ARG A 49 -2.47 -2.73 -9.87
N PRO A 50 -3.04 -2.76 -11.09
CA PRO A 50 -4.18 -3.61 -11.37
C PRO A 50 -3.77 -5.08 -11.21
N GLY A 51 -4.62 -5.87 -10.56
CA GLY A 51 -4.40 -7.29 -10.38
C GLY A 51 -5.51 -7.93 -9.55
N LYS A 52 -5.50 -9.26 -9.50
CA LYS A 52 -6.39 -9.97 -8.58
C LYS A 52 -5.85 -9.76 -7.16
N PRO A 53 -6.65 -9.23 -6.22
CA PRO A 53 -6.28 -9.24 -4.81
C PRO A 53 -5.95 -10.68 -4.39
N ALA A 54 -5.01 -10.85 -3.47
CA ALA A 54 -4.80 -12.15 -2.86
C ALA A 54 -6.12 -12.56 -2.16
N THR A 55 -6.64 -13.73 -2.51
CA THR A 55 -7.83 -14.32 -1.89
C THR A 55 -7.43 -15.64 -1.23
N GLY A 56 -7.80 -15.88 0.03
CA GLY A 56 -7.54 -17.14 0.72
C GLY A 56 -7.24 -16.96 2.20
N ASP A 57 -6.76 -18.03 2.83
CA ASP A 57 -6.18 -17.97 4.17
C ASP A 57 -4.85 -17.19 4.13
N PHE A 58 -4.83 -16.05 4.80
CA PHE A 58 -3.64 -15.20 4.89
C PHE A 58 -2.65 -15.66 5.97
N SER A 59 -2.93 -16.75 6.70
CA SER A 59 -2.04 -17.29 7.74
C SER A 59 -0.63 -17.63 7.22
N ALA A 60 -0.52 -17.99 5.93
CA ALA A 60 0.74 -18.25 5.23
C ALA A 60 1.17 -17.12 4.28
N SER A 61 0.40 -16.03 4.17
CA SER A 61 0.74 -14.91 3.30
C SER A 61 1.72 -13.95 4.00
N PRO A 62 2.64 -13.31 3.26
CA PRO A 62 3.50 -12.30 3.84
C PRO A 62 2.65 -11.13 4.35
N ASN A 63 2.71 -10.86 5.65
CA ASN A 63 2.08 -9.70 6.26
C ASN A 63 2.96 -8.46 6.06
N LEU A 64 2.34 -7.34 5.69
CA LEU A 64 3.01 -6.03 5.70
C LEU A 64 2.76 -5.36 7.06
N CYS A 65 3.78 -5.30 7.90
CA CYS A 65 3.74 -4.56 9.15
C CYS A 65 4.33 -3.16 8.95
N LEU A 66 3.61 -2.12 9.38
CA LEU A 66 4.07 -0.74 9.38
C LEU A 66 4.30 -0.31 10.83
N TYR A 67 5.53 0.09 11.15
CA TYR A 67 5.86 0.61 12.47
C TYR A 67 5.47 2.09 12.55
N VAL A 68 4.70 2.44 13.57
CA VAL A 68 4.29 3.82 13.90
C VAL A 68 4.56 4.06 15.39
N ALA A 69 4.93 5.29 15.74
CA ALA A 69 5.31 5.62 17.12
C ALA A 69 4.10 5.86 18.04
N ASP A 70 2.95 6.18 17.45
CA ASP A 70 1.81 6.81 18.08
C ASP A 70 0.48 6.18 17.62
N VAL A 71 0.43 4.85 17.53
CA VAL A 71 -0.84 4.16 17.31
C VAL A 71 -1.74 4.39 18.52
N ALA A 72 -2.93 4.96 18.31
CA ALA A 72 -3.88 5.17 19.39
C ALA A 72 -4.24 3.81 20.02
N GLY A 73 -3.89 3.63 21.31
CA GLY A 73 -4.18 2.41 22.08
C GLY A 73 -2.96 1.60 22.54
N ALA A 74 -1.74 2.12 22.45
CA ALA A 74 -0.57 1.58 23.16
C ALA A 74 -0.39 2.23 24.55
#